data_AF-A0A4D5S5E3-F1
#
_entry.id   AF-A0A4D5S5E3-F1
#
_cell.length_a   1.000
_cell.length_b   1.000
_cell.length_c   1.000
_cell.angle_alpha   90.00
_cell.angle_beta   90.00
_cell.angle_gamma   90.00
#
_symmetry.space_group_name_H-M   'P 1'
#
loop_
_entity.id
_entity.type
_entity.pdbx_description
1 polymer ?
#
loop_
_entity_poly.entity_id
_entity_poly.type
_entity_poly.pdbx_seq_one_letter_code
_entity_poly.pdbx_strand_id
1 'polypeptide(L)'
;MHQVWLHLQLALKAYNLMKGSGAPGNCFAPHLVIYLDAPSNVLLQRIKERNIPYEVQSKVLTKEYLDEIDRLYKQSYLRSIRDNSELLLYDWTPIGEFELVVDDIERINFEALMDDPYGPLLKDWKKREDDWSQYRYDLPANKHTVMCTCFVPYFDAPELLVSGEDPETYPLLLKKFKRQVYAKGYNKHLGDKLPLFKTSLNYWDSLKLSFKDF
;
A
#
# COMPACT_ATOMS: atom_id res chain seq x y z
N MET A 1 -5.31 -19.71 -24.51
CA MET A 1 -4.06 -18.95 -24.22
C MET A 1 -4.13 -17.49 -24.68
N HIS A 2 -4.57 -17.19 -25.91
CA HIS A 2 -4.62 -15.81 -26.42
C HIS A 2 -5.58 -14.87 -25.65
N GLN A 3 -6.78 -15.35 -25.28
CA GLN A 3 -7.73 -14.54 -24.49
C GLN A 3 -7.21 -14.19 -23.09
N VAL A 4 -6.64 -15.16 -22.36
CA VAL A 4 -6.07 -14.93 -21.01
C VAL A 4 -4.95 -13.89 -21.06
N TRP A 5 -4.11 -13.93 -22.10
CA TRP A 5 -3.05 -12.96 -22.28
C TRP A 5 -3.60 -11.55 -22.55
N LEU A 6 -4.65 -11.43 -23.38
CA LEU A 6 -5.32 -10.16 -23.64
C LEU A 6 -5.95 -9.59 -22.35
N HIS A 7 -6.66 -10.41 -21.58
CA HIS A 7 -7.23 -10.00 -20.30
C HIS A 7 -6.17 -9.50 -19.32
N LEU A 8 -5.03 -10.16 -19.24
CA LEU A 8 -3.91 -9.72 -18.40
C LEU A 8 -3.35 -8.36 -18.83
N GLN A 9 -3.24 -8.10 -20.13
CA GLN A 9 -2.78 -6.80 -20.65
C GLN A 9 -3.77 -5.68 -20.31
N LEU A 10 -5.08 -5.95 -20.40
CA LEU A 10 -6.12 -4.99 -20.04
C LEU A 10 -6.12 -4.71 -18.53
N ALA A 11 -5.98 -5.74 -17.69
CA ALA A 11 -5.84 -5.58 -16.24
C ALA A 11 -4.57 -4.80 -15.86
N LEU A 12 -3.44 -5.06 -16.54
CA LEU A 12 -2.20 -4.31 -16.34
C LEU A 12 -2.35 -2.84 -16.75
N LYS A 13 -3.09 -2.57 -17.84
CA LYS A 13 -3.43 -1.21 -18.25
C LYS A 13 -4.29 -0.51 -17.19
N ALA A 14 -5.28 -1.20 -16.63
CA ALA A 14 -6.08 -0.69 -15.51
C ALA A 14 -5.19 -0.34 -14.31
N TYR A 15 -4.27 -1.23 -13.94
CA TYR A 15 -3.31 -0.99 -12.86
C TYR A 15 -2.43 0.25 -13.13
N ASN A 16 -1.90 0.40 -14.35
CA ASN A 16 -1.08 1.56 -14.69
C ASN A 16 -1.89 2.87 -14.69
N LEU A 17 -3.15 2.84 -15.09
CA LEU A 17 -4.06 3.99 -14.98
C LEU A 17 -4.31 4.35 -13.51
N MET A 18 -4.63 3.37 -12.66
CA MET A 18 -4.78 3.57 -11.22
C MET A 18 -3.49 4.06 -10.57
N LYS A 19 -2.33 3.56 -10.98
CA LYS A 19 -1.03 4.01 -10.47
C LYS A 19 -0.74 5.47 -10.85
N GLY A 20 -1.08 5.88 -12.07
CA GLY A 20 -0.84 7.24 -12.56
C GLY A 20 -1.82 8.29 -12.05
N SER A 21 -3.06 7.89 -11.74
CA SER A 21 -4.13 8.80 -11.27
C SER A 21 -4.46 8.68 -9.79
N GLY A 22 -4.09 7.59 -9.15
CA GLY A 22 -4.47 7.23 -7.79
C GLY A 22 -3.56 7.77 -6.71
N ALA A 23 -3.81 7.29 -5.48
CA ALA A 23 -3.10 7.64 -4.25
C ALA A 23 -1.56 7.74 -4.32
N PRO A 24 -0.80 6.93 -5.11
CA PRO A 24 0.66 7.06 -5.18
C PRO A 24 1.14 8.43 -5.67
N GLY A 25 0.36 9.17 -6.48
CA GLY A 25 0.71 10.52 -6.91
C GLY A 25 0.57 11.58 -5.80
N ASN A 26 -0.19 11.28 -4.75
CA ASN A 26 -0.40 12.14 -3.59
C ASN A 26 0.47 11.72 -2.38
N CYS A 27 1.21 10.61 -2.50
CA CYS A 27 2.11 10.09 -1.49
C CYS A 27 3.56 10.36 -1.89
N PHE A 28 4.41 10.60 -0.91
CA PHE A 28 5.84 10.81 -1.16
C PHE A 28 6.59 9.49 -1.29
N ALA A 29 7.69 9.51 -2.03
CA ALA A 29 8.67 8.43 -1.99
C ALA A 29 9.14 8.20 -0.54
N PRO A 30 9.44 6.97 -0.12
CA PRO A 30 10.02 6.72 1.20
C PRO A 30 11.35 7.46 1.39
N HIS A 31 11.75 7.76 2.62
CA HIS A 31 13.08 8.33 2.88
C HIS A 31 14.20 7.31 2.67
N LEU A 32 13.92 6.07 3.06
CA LEU A 32 14.86 4.96 3.06
C LEU A 32 14.17 3.72 2.50
N VAL A 33 14.87 3.00 1.63
CA VAL A 33 14.49 1.68 1.14
C VAL A 33 15.57 0.69 1.56
N ILE A 34 15.14 -0.40 2.20
CA ILE A 34 16.01 -1.51 2.59
C ILE A 34 15.68 -2.69 1.69
N TYR A 35 16.60 -3.09 0.82
CA TYR A 35 16.46 -4.25 -0.04
C TYR A 35 17.22 -5.44 0.52
N LEU A 36 16.50 -6.53 0.78
CA LEU A 36 17.04 -7.79 1.26
C LEU A 36 17.13 -8.75 0.07
N ASP A 37 18.34 -8.94 -0.45
CA ASP A 37 18.58 -9.78 -1.61
C ASP A 37 18.73 -11.25 -1.18
N ALA A 38 17.90 -12.14 -1.71
CA ALA A 38 18.01 -13.57 -1.42
C ALA A 38 17.66 -14.37 -2.68
N PRO A 39 18.44 -15.41 -3.02
CA PRO A 39 18.22 -16.15 -4.25
C PRO A 39 16.97 -17.04 -4.14
N SER A 40 16.26 -17.21 -5.24
CA SER A 40 14.96 -17.89 -5.28
C SER A 40 14.99 -19.34 -4.77
N ASN A 41 16.12 -20.04 -4.90
CA ASN A 41 16.30 -21.38 -4.33
C ASN A 41 16.18 -21.38 -2.80
N VAL A 42 16.83 -20.41 -2.14
CA VAL A 42 16.77 -20.22 -0.69
C VAL A 42 15.36 -19.79 -0.28
N LEU A 43 14.73 -18.90 -1.04
CA LEU A 43 13.36 -18.46 -0.78
C LEU A 43 12.36 -19.64 -0.85
N LEU A 44 12.46 -20.50 -1.86
CA LEU A 44 11.61 -21.68 -1.98
C LEU A 44 11.82 -22.68 -0.83
N GLN A 45 13.05 -22.86 -0.37
CA GLN A 45 13.33 -23.67 0.80
C GLN A 45 12.66 -23.09 2.05
N ARG A 46 12.83 -21.78 2.30
CA ARG A 46 12.21 -21.08 3.43
C ARG A 46 10.67 -21.14 3.40
N ILE A 47 10.06 -21.02 2.21
CA ILE A 47 8.60 -21.16 2.04
C ILE A 47 8.13 -22.56 2.45
N LYS A 48 8.88 -23.60 2.05
CA LYS A 48 8.58 -24.99 2.44
C LYS A 48 8.74 -25.20 3.94
N GLU A 49 9.79 -24.66 4.54
CA GLU A 49 10.06 -24.74 5.98
C GLU A 49 8.98 -24.03 6.80
N ARG A 50 8.49 -22.87 6.34
CA ARG A 50 7.37 -22.13 6.95
C ARG A 50 6.05 -22.90 6.92
N ASN A 51 5.91 -23.84 5.99
CA ASN A 51 4.82 -24.82 5.89
C ASN A 51 3.39 -24.22 5.92
N ILE A 52 3.20 -23.08 5.27
CA ILE A 52 1.88 -22.47 5.10
C ILE A 52 1.15 -23.19 3.95
N PRO A 53 -0.02 -23.84 4.19
CA PRO A 53 -0.61 -24.75 3.22
C PRO A 53 -0.87 -24.14 1.84
N TYR A 54 -1.39 -22.92 1.79
CA TYR A 54 -1.71 -22.24 0.53
C TYR A 54 -0.50 -21.68 -0.21
N GLU A 55 0.65 -21.52 0.45
CA GLU A 55 1.90 -21.10 -0.20
C GLU A 55 2.62 -22.30 -0.79
N VAL A 56 2.76 -23.38 -0.01
CA VAL A 56 3.45 -24.60 -0.42
C VAL A 56 2.71 -25.31 -1.54
N GLN A 57 1.37 -25.29 -1.53
CA GLN A 57 0.53 -25.88 -2.57
C GLN A 57 0.22 -24.90 -3.71
N SER A 58 0.80 -23.70 -3.71
CA SER A 58 0.53 -22.68 -4.72
C SER A 58 1.04 -23.14 -6.09
N LYS A 59 0.19 -23.03 -7.11
CA LYS A 59 0.56 -23.26 -8.51
C LYS A 59 1.36 -22.10 -9.12
N VAL A 60 1.40 -20.95 -8.43
CA VAL A 60 1.97 -19.69 -8.95
C VAL A 60 3.33 -19.39 -8.34
N LEU A 61 3.59 -19.81 -7.10
CA LEU A 61 4.86 -19.57 -6.42
C LEU A 61 5.95 -20.56 -6.90
N THR A 62 6.28 -20.50 -8.19
CA THR A 62 7.37 -21.27 -8.79
C THR A 62 8.69 -20.52 -8.71
N LYS A 63 9.80 -21.22 -9.01
CA LYS A 63 11.14 -20.60 -9.05
C LYS A 63 11.19 -19.48 -10.08
N GLU A 64 10.63 -19.72 -11.26
CA GLU A 64 10.62 -18.79 -12.38
C GLU A 64 9.86 -17.51 -12.04
N TYR A 65 8.76 -17.64 -11.30
CA TYR A 65 7.99 -16.49 -10.82
C TYR A 65 8.79 -15.64 -9.84
N LEU A 66 9.50 -16.27 -8.90
CA LEU A 66 10.35 -15.56 -7.94
C LEU A 66 11.58 -14.91 -8.62
N ASP A 67 12.21 -15.61 -9.56
CA ASP A 67 13.32 -15.07 -10.36
C ASP A 67 12.88 -13.84 -11.16
N GLU A 68 11.66 -13.87 -11.72
CA GLU A 68 11.10 -12.73 -12.45
C GLU A 68 10.76 -11.55 -11.55
N ILE A 69 10.26 -11.80 -10.33
CA ILE A 69 10.06 -10.75 -9.31
C ILE A 69 11.40 -10.08 -8.99
N ASP A 70 12.43 -10.86 -8.67
CA ASP A 70 13.77 -10.33 -8.33
C ASP A 70 14.34 -9.50 -9.49
N ARG A 71 14.23 -10.02 -10.72
CA ARG A 71 14.67 -9.31 -11.92
C ARG A 71 13.94 -7.97 -12.09
N LEU A 72 12.62 -7.95 -11.98
CA LEU A 72 11.83 -6.72 -12.15
C LEU A 72 12.09 -5.72 -11.01
N TYR A 73 12.28 -6.19 -9.78
CA TYR A 73 12.60 -5.34 -8.64
C TYR A 73 13.95 -4.64 -8.85
N LYS A 74 14.99 -5.38 -9.21
CA LYS A 74 16.34 -4.85 -9.45
C LYS A 74 16.39 -3.92 -10.67
N GLN A 75 15.76 -4.31 -11.77
CA GLN A 75 15.85 -3.56 -13.04
C GLN A 75 14.94 -2.34 -13.09
N SER A 76 13.73 -2.43 -12.54
CA SER A 76 12.72 -1.37 -12.62
C SER A 76 12.65 -0.58 -11.32
N TYR A 77 12.29 -1.23 -10.21
CA TYR A 77 11.98 -0.52 -8.96
C TYR A 77 13.20 0.13 -8.32
N LEU A 78 14.26 -0.65 -8.04
CA LEU A 78 15.47 -0.11 -7.39
C LEU A 78 16.14 0.98 -8.23
N ARG A 79 16.10 0.85 -9.56
CA ARG A 79 16.57 1.89 -10.47
C ARG A 79 15.74 3.17 -10.35
N SER A 80 14.41 3.05 -10.27
CA SER A 80 13.51 4.19 -10.20
C SER A 80 13.56 4.94 -8.86
N ILE A 81 13.89 4.25 -7.77
CA ILE A 81 13.86 4.82 -6.42
C ILE A 81 15.19 5.41 -5.96
N ARG A 82 16.31 4.97 -6.57
CA ARG A 82 17.67 5.42 -6.24
C ARG A 82 17.84 6.94 -6.26
N ASP A 83 17.09 7.64 -7.12
CA ASP A 83 17.22 9.09 -7.26
C ASP A 83 16.40 9.85 -6.20
N ASN A 84 15.43 9.19 -5.54
CA ASN A 84 14.49 9.84 -4.62
C ASN A 84 14.69 9.43 -3.15
N SER A 85 15.23 8.25 -2.89
CA SER A 85 15.34 7.65 -1.56
C SER A 85 16.74 7.10 -1.33
N GLU A 86 17.17 7.10 -0.07
CA GLU A 86 18.37 6.34 0.30
C GLU A 86 18.12 4.84 0.18
N LEU A 87 19.12 4.10 -0.29
CA LEU A 87 19.00 2.68 -0.58
C LEU A 87 20.09 1.88 0.15
N LEU A 88 19.67 1.01 1.07
CA LEU A 88 20.52 0.02 1.70
C LEU A 88 20.27 -1.36 1.08
N LEU A 89 21.35 -2.03 0.68
CA LEU A 89 21.31 -3.33 0.01
C LEU A 89 22.05 -4.36 0.86
N TYR A 90 21.33 -5.41 1.28
CA TYR A 90 21.89 -6.49 2.08
C TYR A 90 21.77 -7.82 1.36
N ASP A 91 22.82 -8.64 1.41
CA ASP A 91 22.71 -10.07 1.12
C ASP A 91 22.02 -10.76 2.30
N TRP A 92 20.84 -11.32 2.03
CA TRP A 92 19.96 -12.01 2.96
C TRP A 92 19.86 -13.51 2.66
N THR A 93 20.87 -14.05 1.96
CA THR A 93 21.07 -15.48 1.71
C THR A 93 21.21 -16.25 3.03
N PRO A 94 22.14 -15.89 3.95
CA PRO A 94 21.99 -16.19 5.37
C PRO A 94 21.00 -15.20 6.00
N ILE A 95 20.32 -15.59 7.07
CA ILE A 95 19.55 -14.62 7.86
C ILE A 95 20.59 -13.69 8.51
N GLY A 96 20.57 -12.41 8.12
CA GLY A 96 21.53 -11.41 8.59
C GLY A 96 21.27 -10.95 10.02
N GLU A 97 22.25 -10.27 10.59
CA GLU A 97 22.14 -9.63 11.91
C GLU A 97 21.40 -8.29 11.78
N PHE A 98 20.32 -8.13 12.54
CA PHE A 98 19.51 -6.92 12.49
C PHE A 98 20.25 -5.68 13.02
N GLU A 99 21.20 -5.87 13.95
CA GLU A 99 21.96 -4.78 14.56
C GLU A 99 22.79 -4.03 13.50
N LEU A 100 23.37 -4.73 12.53
CA LEU A 100 24.10 -4.10 11.43
C LEU A 100 23.21 -3.18 10.59
N VAL A 101 21.96 -3.60 10.36
CA VAL A 101 20.99 -2.79 9.62
C VAL A 101 20.62 -1.54 10.41
N VAL A 102 20.45 -1.66 11.73
CA VAL A 102 20.17 -0.52 12.60
C VAL A 102 21.35 0.45 12.63
N ASP A 103 22.57 -0.05 12.82
CA ASP A 103 23.80 0.75 12.82
C ASP A 103 23.96 1.56 11.52
N ASP A 104 23.67 0.96 10.37
CA ASP A 104 23.73 1.64 9.08
C ASP A 104 22.63 2.70 8.94
N ILE A 105 21.42 2.45 9.46
CA ILE A 105 20.34 3.45 9.50
C ILE A 105 20.74 4.65 10.35
N GLU A 106 21.33 4.42 11.53
CA GLU A 106 21.76 5.48 12.45
C GLU A 106 22.88 6.35 11.87
N ARG A 107 23.69 5.81 10.95
CA ARG A 107 24.73 6.56 10.26
C ARG A 107 24.18 7.51 9.18
N ILE A 108 22.95 7.30 8.71
CA ILE A 108 22.36 8.13 7.66
C ILE A 108 21.87 9.45 8.27
N ASN A 109 22.42 10.56 7.78
CA ASN A 109 21.97 11.89 8.17
C ASN A 109 20.92 12.43 7.19
N PHE A 110 19.65 12.16 7.47
CA PHE A 110 18.53 12.65 6.65
C PHE A 110 18.39 14.17 6.67
N GLU A 111 18.75 14.85 7.76
CA GLU A 111 18.68 16.31 7.85
C GLU A 111 19.60 16.96 6.81
N ALA A 112 20.84 16.47 6.70
CA ALA A 112 21.78 16.95 5.69
C ALA A 112 21.28 16.72 4.25
N LEU A 113 20.61 15.59 3.99
CA LEU A 113 20.01 15.30 2.67
C LEU A 113 18.83 16.22 2.34
N MET A 114 18.06 16.60 3.36
CA MET A 114 16.92 17.52 3.25
C MET A 114 17.38 18.96 3.04
N ASP A 115 18.48 19.36 3.70
CA ASP A 115 19.05 20.71 3.62
C ASP A 115 19.78 20.98 2.31
N ASP A 116 20.22 19.95 1.57
CA ASP A 116 20.84 20.10 0.25
C ASP A 116 19.81 20.57 -0.79
N PRO A 117 19.86 21.83 -1.27
CA PRO A 117 18.86 22.36 -2.20
C PRO A 117 18.98 21.78 -3.62
N TYR A 118 20.14 21.22 -3.97
CA TYR A 118 20.44 20.72 -5.32
C TYR A 118 20.47 19.20 -5.39
N GLY A 119 20.48 18.52 -4.24
CA GLY A 119 20.48 17.07 -4.13
C GLY A 119 19.22 16.43 -4.73
N PRO A 120 19.36 15.37 -5.55
CA PRO A 120 18.22 14.69 -6.16
C PRO A 120 17.36 13.94 -5.12
N LEU A 121 18.00 13.48 -4.03
CA LEU A 121 17.37 12.72 -2.96
C LEU A 121 16.35 13.56 -2.19
N LEU A 122 15.28 12.88 -1.74
CA LEU A 122 14.21 13.44 -0.91
C LEU A 122 13.54 14.68 -1.50
N LYS A 123 13.61 14.88 -2.83
CA LYS A 123 13.03 16.04 -3.51
C LYS A 123 11.55 16.24 -3.20
N ASP A 124 10.80 15.15 -3.05
CA ASP A 124 9.38 15.18 -2.74
C ASP A 124 9.08 15.70 -1.33
N TRP A 125 10.05 15.60 -0.42
CA TRP A 125 9.95 16.05 0.97
C TRP A 125 10.36 17.50 1.15
N LYS A 126 11.15 18.06 0.22
CA LYS A 126 11.62 19.46 0.23
C LYS A 126 10.48 20.42 -0.18
N LYS A 127 9.49 20.56 0.70
CA LYS A 127 8.26 21.34 0.49
C LYS A 127 8.17 22.54 1.42
N ARG A 128 7.31 23.50 1.07
CA ARG A 128 7.01 24.65 1.92
C ARG A 128 6.02 24.25 3.01
N GLU A 129 5.97 25.02 4.10
CA GLU A 129 5.05 24.73 5.22
C GLU A 129 3.56 24.75 4.83
N ASP A 130 3.19 25.59 3.85
CA ASP A 130 1.82 25.65 3.32
C ASP A 130 1.43 24.33 2.63
N ASP A 131 2.36 23.75 1.87
CA ASP A 131 2.16 22.45 1.21
C ASP A 131 1.96 21.36 2.27
N TRP A 132 2.80 21.35 3.30
CA TRP A 132 2.69 20.41 4.42
C TRP A 132 1.33 20.47 5.11
N SER A 133 0.75 21.66 5.24
CA SER A 133 -0.58 21.84 5.81
C SER A 133 -1.67 21.18 4.97
N GLN A 134 -1.56 21.26 3.63
CA GLN A 134 -2.47 20.57 2.72
C GLN A 134 -2.34 19.04 2.81
N TYR A 135 -1.11 18.49 2.82
CA TYR A 135 -0.91 17.04 2.96
C TYR A 135 -1.40 16.49 4.30
N ARG A 136 -1.19 17.24 5.39
CA ARG A 136 -1.73 16.92 6.73
C ARG A 136 -3.25 16.98 6.77
N TYR A 137 -3.92 17.65 5.82
CA TYR A 137 -5.36 17.61 5.67
C TYR A 137 -5.80 16.47 4.74
N ASP A 138 -5.13 16.24 3.61
CA ASP A 138 -5.64 15.27 2.64
C ASP A 138 -5.52 13.82 3.11
N LEU A 139 -4.41 13.44 3.75
CA LEU A 139 -4.15 12.04 4.12
C LEU A 139 -4.96 11.54 5.32
N PRO A 140 -4.93 12.19 6.50
CA PRO A 140 -5.77 11.74 7.60
C PRO A 140 -7.21 12.13 7.33
N ALA A 141 -7.40 13.34 6.80
CA ALA A 141 -8.64 14.02 6.93
C ALA A 141 -9.58 13.82 5.72
N ASN A 142 -9.02 13.89 4.52
CA ASN A 142 -9.74 13.65 3.28
C ASN A 142 -9.52 12.25 2.72
N LYS A 143 -9.28 11.25 3.60
CA LYS A 143 -8.95 9.87 3.19
C LYS A 143 -9.95 9.30 2.18
N HIS A 144 -11.24 9.56 2.35
CA HIS A 144 -12.26 9.08 1.40
C HIS A 144 -11.98 9.58 -0.02
N THR A 145 -11.70 10.87 -0.19
CA THR A 145 -11.39 11.46 -1.50
C THR A 145 -10.08 10.91 -2.06
N VAL A 146 -9.05 10.73 -1.23
CA VAL A 146 -7.79 10.10 -1.65
C VAL A 146 -8.03 8.66 -2.09
N MET A 147 -8.86 7.89 -1.39
CA MET A 147 -9.24 6.54 -1.82
C MET A 147 -10.09 6.56 -3.09
N CYS A 148 -10.89 7.61 -3.31
CA CYS A 148 -11.67 7.77 -4.53
C CYS A 148 -10.82 7.94 -5.79
N THR A 149 -9.58 8.43 -5.69
CA THR A 149 -8.68 8.52 -6.85
C THR A 149 -8.24 7.14 -7.34
N CYS A 150 -8.32 6.10 -6.50
CA CYS A 150 -8.10 4.72 -6.93
C CYS A 150 -9.27 4.14 -7.74
N PHE A 151 -10.46 4.76 -7.70
CA PHE A 151 -11.60 4.33 -8.51
C PHE A 151 -11.54 4.94 -9.90
N VAL A 152 -10.70 4.36 -10.76
CA VAL A 152 -10.66 4.70 -12.18
C VAL A 152 -11.75 3.92 -12.92
N PRO A 153 -12.69 4.57 -13.63
CA PRO A 153 -13.70 3.87 -14.41
C PRO A 153 -13.05 3.17 -15.60
N TYR A 154 -12.68 1.89 -15.42
CA TYR A 154 -12.05 1.05 -16.43
C TYR A 154 -12.86 -0.23 -16.61
N PHE A 155 -13.52 -0.36 -17.78
CA PHE A 155 -14.49 -1.42 -18.05
C PHE A 155 -13.99 -2.53 -18.96
N ASP A 156 -12.77 -2.41 -19.51
CA ASP A 156 -12.25 -3.41 -20.46
C ASP A 156 -11.72 -4.68 -19.76
N ALA A 157 -11.47 -4.63 -18.44
CA ALA A 157 -10.94 -5.74 -17.65
C ALA A 157 -12.06 -6.41 -16.83
N PRO A 158 -12.73 -7.46 -17.34
CA PRO A 158 -13.88 -8.07 -16.66
C PRO A 158 -13.54 -8.68 -15.30
N GLU A 159 -12.29 -9.08 -15.06
CA GLU A 159 -11.84 -9.62 -13.76
C GLU A 159 -11.88 -8.60 -12.62
N LEU A 160 -11.86 -7.30 -12.96
CA LEU A 160 -11.93 -6.20 -12.00
C LEU A 160 -13.36 -5.67 -11.82
N LEU A 161 -14.30 -6.12 -12.65
CA LEU A 161 -15.68 -5.65 -12.62
C LEU A 161 -16.51 -6.46 -11.62
N VAL A 162 -17.43 -5.75 -10.99
CA VAL A 162 -18.43 -6.29 -10.07
C VAL A 162 -19.76 -6.34 -10.80
N SER A 163 -20.58 -7.36 -10.55
CA SER A 163 -21.90 -7.46 -11.18
C SER A 163 -22.82 -6.35 -10.68
N GLY A 164 -23.74 -5.88 -11.52
CA GLY A 164 -24.74 -4.88 -11.12
C GLY A 164 -25.67 -5.35 -9.98
N GLU A 165 -25.80 -6.66 -9.79
CA GLU A 165 -26.62 -7.29 -8.74
C GLU A 165 -25.92 -7.31 -7.36
N ASP A 166 -24.57 -7.31 -7.35
CA ASP A 166 -23.80 -7.38 -6.10
C ASP A 166 -24.02 -6.14 -5.20
N PRO A 167 -24.07 -4.89 -5.73
CA PRO A 167 -24.45 -3.70 -4.98
C PRO A 167 -25.84 -3.76 -4.33
N GLU A 168 -26.79 -4.52 -4.87
CA GLU A 168 -28.11 -4.69 -4.25
C GLU A 168 -28.06 -5.68 -3.08
N THR A 169 -27.28 -6.74 -3.24
CA THR A 169 -27.12 -7.81 -2.24
C THR A 169 -26.25 -7.36 -1.07
N TYR A 170 -25.21 -6.56 -1.33
CA TYR A 170 -24.21 -6.16 -0.35
C TYR A 170 -24.80 -5.42 0.88
N PRO A 171 -25.68 -4.40 0.74
CA PRO A 171 -26.33 -3.74 1.86
C PRO A 171 -27.22 -4.68 2.69
N LEU A 172 -27.86 -5.66 2.05
CA LEU A 172 -28.69 -6.66 2.74
C LEU A 172 -27.83 -7.56 3.63
N LEU A 173 -26.67 -7.98 3.13
CA LEU A 173 -25.68 -8.74 3.90
C LEU A 173 -25.14 -7.92 5.07
N LEU A 174 -24.77 -6.66 4.86
CA LEU A 174 -24.30 -5.78 5.94
C LEU A 174 -25.35 -5.63 7.06
N LYS A 175 -26.63 -5.46 6.69
CA LYS A 175 -27.75 -5.43 7.64
C LYS A 175 -27.89 -6.75 8.40
N LYS A 176 -27.69 -7.90 7.74
CA LYS A 176 -27.75 -9.23 8.36
C LYS A 176 -26.67 -9.42 9.42
N PHE A 177 -25.43 -9.03 9.13
CA PHE A 177 -24.30 -9.17 10.07
C PHE A 177 -24.29 -8.11 11.18
N LYS A 178 -25.17 -7.09 11.11
CA LYS A 178 -25.36 -6.03 12.13
C LYS A 178 -24.06 -5.43 12.67
N ARG A 179 -23.01 -5.33 11.84
CA ARG A 179 -21.70 -4.78 12.25
C ARG A 179 -21.51 -3.32 11.84
N GLN A 180 -22.05 -2.91 10.70
CA GLN A 180 -21.95 -1.54 10.19
C GLN A 180 -23.29 -1.13 9.59
N VAL A 181 -24.31 -0.98 10.44
CA VAL A 181 -25.65 -0.57 10.00
C VAL A 181 -25.75 0.94 9.84
N TYR A 182 -25.07 1.69 10.72
CA TYR A 182 -25.01 3.14 10.72
C TYR A 182 -23.56 3.62 10.66
N ALA A 183 -23.40 4.93 10.42
CA ALA A 183 -22.11 5.60 10.53
C ALA A 183 -21.43 5.28 11.87
N LYS A 184 -20.10 5.28 11.85
CA LYS A 184 -19.28 5.03 13.04
C LYS A 184 -19.70 5.95 14.20
N GLY A 185 -19.86 5.39 15.40
CA GLY A 185 -20.32 6.15 16.56
C GLY A 185 -21.84 6.26 16.69
N TYR A 186 -22.63 5.72 15.78
CA TYR A 186 -24.10 5.72 15.86
C TYR A 186 -24.71 4.32 15.98
N ASN A 187 -23.89 3.28 16.19
CA ASN A 187 -24.32 1.89 16.29
C ASN A 187 -24.61 1.50 17.75
N LYS A 188 -25.83 1.78 18.23
CA LYS A 188 -26.28 1.45 19.61
C LYS A 188 -26.06 -0.04 19.96
N HIS A 189 -26.24 -0.93 19.00
CA HIS A 189 -26.06 -2.38 19.17
C HIS A 189 -24.60 -2.79 19.42
N LEU A 190 -23.63 -1.93 19.13
CA LEU A 190 -22.21 -2.11 19.42
C LEU A 190 -21.74 -1.34 20.66
N GLY A 191 -22.66 -0.73 21.42
CA GLY A 191 -22.35 0.00 22.65
C GLY A 191 -22.14 1.50 22.49
N ASP A 192 -22.43 2.07 21.31
CA ASP A 192 -22.34 3.52 21.11
C ASP A 192 -23.37 4.28 21.97
N LYS A 193 -22.88 5.15 22.85
CA LYS A 193 -23.71 5.96 23.74
C LYS A 193 -24.24 7.21 23.03
N LEU A 194 -25.49 7.59 23.31
CA LEU A 194 -26.12 8.88 22.98
C LEU A 194 -26.03 9.31 21.49
N PRO A 195 -26.61 8.55 20.54
CA PRO A 195 -26.54 8.89 19.11
C PRO A 195 -27.26 10.21 18.74
N LEU A 196 -28.27 10.62 19.50
CA LEU A 196 -29.11 11.79 19.18
C LEU A 196 -28.44 13.14 19.47
N PHE A 197 -27.49 13.19 20.40
CA PHE A 197 -26.76 14.41 20.77
C PHE A 197 -25.36 14.47 20.19
N LYS A 198 -24.97 13.46 19.38
CA LYS A 198 -23.81 13.54 18.53
C LYS A 198 -24.16 14.43 17.34
N THR A 199 -23.95 15.75 17.49
CA THR A 199 -23.65 16.59 16.34
C THR A 199 -22.55 15.89 15.56
N SER A 200 -22.75 15.67 14.25
CA SER A 200 -21.83 14.96 13.35
C SER A 200 -20.42 15.01 13.93
N LEU A 201 -19.90 13.85 14.37
CA LEU A 201 -18.61 13.71 15.07
C LEU A 201 -17.71 14.90 14.78
N ASN A 202 -17.33 15.69 15.80
CA ASN A 202 -16.37 16.75 15.55
C ASN A 202 -15.23 16.12 14.76
N TYR A 203 -14.89 16.75 13.65
CA TYR A 203 -14.14 16.18 12.56
C TYR A 203 -12.90 15.39 13.06
N TRP A 204 -12.23 15.95 14.06
CA TRP A 204 -11.07 15.38 14.77
C TRP A 204 -11.36 14.14 15.62
N ASP A 205 -12.54 14.04 16.22
CA ASP A 205 -12.97 12.85 16.97
C ASP A 205 -13.37 11.70 16.04
N SER A 206 -13.81 12.01 14.81
CA SER A 206 -14.04 10.98 13.78
C SER A 206 -12.72 10.29 13.36
N LEU A 207 -11.62 11.04 13.36
CA LEU A 207 -10.28 10.56 13.00
C LEU A 207 -9.66 9.64 14.06
N LYS A 208 -9.80 10.00 15.35
CA LYS A 208 -9.28 9.19 16.47
C LYS A 208 -9.96 7.82 16.58
N LEU A 209 -11.22 7.74 16.17
CA LEU A 209 -11.97 6.49 16.19
C LEU A 209 -11.53 5.56 15.06
N SER A 210 -10.85 6.06 14.02
CA SER A 210 -10.66 5.38 12.74
C SER A 210 -9.91 4.04 12.82
N PHE A 211 -8.95 3.83 13.73
CA PHE A 211 -8.03 2.67 13.65
C PHE A 211 -7.48 2.14 15.00
N LYS A 212 -8.31 1.91 16.03
CA LYS A 212 -7.81 1.16 17.21
C LYS A 212 -7.87 -0.36 17.10
N ASP A 213 -8.63 -0.92 16.15
CA ASP A 213 -8.80 -2.37 16.01
C ASP A 213 -8.78 -2.81 14.54
N PHE A 214 -7.66 -2.60 13.87
CA PHE A 214 -7.24 -3.44 12.75
C PHE A 214 -6.07 -4.30 13.22
#